data_AF-A0A1R1BBA0-F1
#
_entry.id   AF-A0A1R1BBA0-F1
#
_cell.length_a   1.000
_cell.length_b   1.000
_cell.length_c   1.000
_cell.angle_alpha   90.00
_cell.angle_beta   90.00
_cell.angle_gamma   90.00
#
_symmetry.space_group_name_H-M   'P 1'
#
loop_
_entity.id
_entity.type
_entity.pdbx_description
1 polymer ?
#
loop_
_entity_poly.entity_id
_entity_poly.type
_entity_poly.pdbx_seq_one_letter_code
_entity_poly.pdbx_strand_id
1 'polypeptide(L)' 'MINMVRNVTTSESNGMTRLYFEPSILEAWGFLPGDAEDSRLEKNVVVLVKSDNGKRVISKRQCAGWKEPRPYFDRKTQR' A
#
# COMPACT_ATOMS: atom_id res chain seq x y z
N MET A 1 -16.00 -1.04 -6.40
CA MET A 1 -15.52 -2.41 -6.63
C MET A 1 -14.57 -2.76 -5.50
N ILE A 2 -14.73 -3.90 -4.83
CA ILE A 2 -13.84 -4.36 -3.74
C ILE A 2 -13.05 -5.55 -4.28
N ASN A 3 -11.73 -5.42 -4.34
CA ASN A 3 -10.84 -6.48 -4.82
C ASN A 3 -10.09 -7.10 -3.64
N MET A 4 -10.21 -8.42 -3.47
CA MET A 4 -9.51 -9.13 -2.40
C MET A 4 -8.12 -9.55 -2.85
N VAL A 5 -7.09 -9.16 -2.10
CA VAL A 5 -5.70 -9.59 -2.32
C VAL A 5 -5.42 -10.82 -1.47
N ARG A 6 -4.84 -11.83 -2.11
CA ARG A 6 -4.23 -12.97 -1.42
C ARG A 6 -2.70 -12.79 -1.47
N ASN A 7 -1.99 -13.30 -0.48
CA ASN A 7 -0.52 -13.25 -0.37
C ASN A 7 0.07 -11.86 -0.07
N VAL A 8 -0.55 -11.12 0.86
CA VAL A 8 0.09 -9.92 1.44
C VAL A 8 1.30 -10.38 2.25
N THR A 9 2.48 -9.82 1.95
CA THR A 9 3.66 -10.05 2.79
C THR A 9 3.54 -9.16 4.02
N THR A 10 3.62 -9.78 5.19
CA THR A 10 3.65 -9.08 6.47
C THR A 10 4.98 -9.33 7.16
N SER A 11 5.53 -8.31 7.82
CA SER A 11 6.64 -8.48 8.75
C SER A 11 6.28 -7.84 10.09
N GLU A 12 7.07 -8.07 11.14
CA GLU A 12 6.92 -7.35 12.41
C GLU A 12 8.12 -6.43 12.64
N SER A 13 7.88 -5.22 13.14
CA SER A 13 8.94 -4.29 13.51
C SER A 13 8.51 -3.42 14.68
N ASN A 14 9.19 -3.56 15.82
CA ASN A 14 8.86 -2.92 17.10
C ASN A 14 7.47 -3.29 17.63
N GLY A 15 7.08 -4.57 17.51
CA GLY A 15 5.76 -5.05 17.98
C GLY A 15 4.57 -4.59 17.14
N MET A 16 4.82 -4.01 15.96
CA MET A 16 3.80 -3.58 15.01
C MET A 16 3.89 -4.42 13.73
N THR A 17 2.76 -4.90 13.24
CA THR A 17 2.67 -5.57 11.94
C THR A 17 2.94 -4.55 10.84
N ARG A 18 3.87 -4.84 9.94
CA ARG A 18 4.20 -4.06 8.76
C ARG A 18 3.59 -4.75 7.56
N LEU A 19 2.77 -4.03 6.82
CA LEU A 19 2.07 -4.49 5.63
C LEU A 19 2.79 -3.97 4.40
N TYR A 20 2.97 -4.86 3.43
CA TYR A 20 3.52 -4.55 2.13
C TYR A 20 2.53 -4.92 1.02
N PHE A 21 2.25 -3.99 0.12
CA PHE A 21 1.58 -4.29 -1.14
C PHE A 21 2.57 -4.24 -2.28
N GLU A 22 2.57 -5.27 -3.11
CA GLU A 22 3.36 -5.29 -4.32
C GLU A 22 2.92 -4.19 -5.29
N PRO A 23 3.87 -3.56 -6.01
CA PRO A 23 3.53 -2.51 -6.99
C PRO A 23 2.50 -2.94 -8.03
N SER A 24 2.55 -4.19 -8.48
CA SER A 24 1.59 -4.77 -9.44
C SER A 24 0.14 -4.71 -8.93
N ILE A 25 -0.07 -4.90 -7.64
CA ILE A 25 -1.40 -4.84 -7.02
C ILE A 25 -1.89 -3.39 -7.00
N LEU A 26 -1.02 -2.46 -6.61
CA LEU A 26 -1.34 -1.03 -6.56
C LEU A 26 -1.67 -0.50 -7.96
N GLU A 27 -0.89 -0.88 -8.98
CA GLU A 27 -1.13 -0.53 -10.38
C GLU A 27 -2.44 -1.11 -10.91
N ALA A 28 -2.74 -2.38 -10.61
CA ALA A 28 -4.00 -3.01 -11.00
C ALA A 28 -5.22 -2.31 -10.38
N TRP A 29 -5.03 -1.56 -9.30
CA TRP A 29 -6.05 -0.76 -8.64
C TRP A 29 -6.01 0.73 -9.01
N GLY A 30 -5.16 1.10 -9.98
CA GLY A 30 -5.07 2.46 -10.50
C GLY A 30 -4.35 3.45 -9.57
N PHE A 31 -3.58 2.95 -8.61
CA PHE A 31 -2.66 3.78 -7.84
C PHE A 31 -1.42 4.09 -8.66
N LEU A 32 -1.00 5.34 -8.59
CA LEU A 32 0.23 5.87 -9.15
C LEU A 32 1.12 6.44 -8.03
N PRO A 33 2.44 6.50 -8.24
CA PRO A 33 3.31 7.24 -7.34
C PRO A 33 2.84 8.68 -7.20
N GLY A 34 2.70 9.16 -5.96
CA GLY A 34 2.20 10.51 -5.68
C GLY A 34 0.69 10.60 -5.44
N ASP A 35 -0.07 9.54 -5.68
CA ASP A 35 -1.49 9.51 -5.31
C ASP A 35 -1.65 9.64 -3.80
N ALA A 36 -2.58 10.49 -3.38
CA ALA A 36 -2.98 10.59 -2.00
C ALA A 36 -3.88 9.39 -1.62
N GLU A 37 -3.62 8.84 -0.43
CA GLU A 37 -4.28 7.66 0.10
C GLU A 37 -4.78 7.89 1.52
N ASP A 38 -5.86 7.20 1.85
CA ASP A 38 -6.22 6.92 3.23
C ASP A 38 -6.32 5.41 3.43
N SER A 39 -5.86 4.96 4.59
CA SER A 39 -5.91 3.54 4.94
C SER A 39 -6.42 3.37 6.34
N ARG A 40 -7.37 2.46 6.52
CA ARG A 40 -8.00 2.16 7.80
C ARG A 40 -8.05 0.66 8.06
N LEU A 41 -7.97 0.32 9.34
CA LEU A 41 -8.19 -1.04 9.81
C LEU A 41 -9.67 -1.17 10.18
N GLU A 42 -10.39 -2.05 9.49
CA GLU A 42 -11.77 -2.39 9.79
C GLU A 42 -11.85 -3.84 10.26
N LYS A 43 -12.09 -4.04 11.55
CA LYS A 43 -12.10 -5.37 12.19
C LYS A 43 -10.78 -6.11 11.93
N ASN A 44 -10.76 -6.99 10.93
CA ASN A 44 -9.62 -7.84 10.55
C ASN A 44 -9.14 -7.56 9.12
N VAL A 45 -9.55 -6.44 8.51
CA VAL A 45 -9.23 -6.09 7.13
C VAL A 45 -8.59 -4.73 7.08
N VAL A 46 -7.54 -4.59 6.28
CA VAL A 46 -6.90 -3.31 5.97
C VAL A 46 -7.49 -2.81 4.67
N VAL A 47 -8.14 -1.66 4.72
CA VAL A 47 -8.76 -1.01 3.56
C VAL A 47 -7.87 0.15 3.15
N LEU A 48 -7.38 0.12 1.91
CA LEU A 48 -6.63 1.20 1.27
C LEU A 48 -7.52 1.88 0.24
N VAL A 49 -7.66 3.20 0.31
CA VAL A 49 -8.55 3.98 -0.54
C VAL A 49 -7.80 5.16 -1.12
N LYS A 50 -7.95 5.39 -2.43
CA LYS A 50 -7.47 6.60 -3.09
C LYS A 50 -8.33 7.78 -2.65
N SER A 51 -7.71 8.88 -2.23
CA SER A 51 -8.41 10.03 -1.66
C SER A 51 -7.70 11.32 -2.06
N ASP A 52 -8.43 12.30 -2.57
CA ASP A 52 -7.85 13.59 -2.99
C ASP A 52 -7.26 14.39 -1.80
N ASN A 53 -7.79 14.14 -0.59
CA ASN A 53 -7.31 14.73 0.67
C ASN A 53 -6.72 13.66 1.59
N GLY A 54 -6.13 12.61 1.01
CA GLY A 54 -5.50 11.53 1.75
C GLY A 54 -4.45 12.07 2.72
N LYS A 55 -4.39 11.49 3.92
CA LYS A 55 -3.40 11.88 4.94
C LYS A 55 -1.97 11.48 4.56
N ARG A 56 -1.84 10.67 3.51
CA ARG A 56 -0.62 10.00 3.09
C ARG A 56 -0.56 9.94 1.59
N VAL A 57 0.62 9.58 1.09
CA VAL A 57 0.93 9.53 -0.33
C VAL A 57 1.57 8.19 -0.65
N ILE A 58 1.11 7.56 -1.73
CA ILE A 58 1.73 6.35 -2.29
C ILE A 58 3.15 6.71 -2.73
N SER A 59 4.12 6.02 -2.12
CA SER A 59 5.54 6.28 -2.36
C SER A 59 5.98 5.71 -3.70
N LYS A 60 7.11 6.21 -4.22
CA LYS A 60 7.79 5.63 -5.38
C LYS A 60 8.85 4.63 -4.94
N ARG A 61 8.96 3.50 -5.64
CA ARG A 61 10.09 2.56 -5.50
C ARG A 61 10.70 2.28 -6.87
N GLN A 62 12.02 2.32 -6.92
CA GLN A 62 12.82 1.91 -8.07
C GLN A 62 13.58 0.63 -7.71
N CYS A 63 13.38 -0.44 -8.46
CA CYS A 63 14.16 -1.68 -8.34
C CYS A 63 15.08 -1.83 -9.56
N ALA A 64 16.15 -2.60 -9.39
CA ALA A 64 17.04 -2.95 -10.49
C ALA A 64 16.24 -3.66 -11.61
N GLY A 65 16.41 -3.21 -12.85
CA GLY A 65 15.71 -3.75 -14.02
C GLY A 65 14.33 -3.13 -14.30
N TRP A 66 13.83 -2.22 -13.46
CA TRP A 66 12.61 -1.47 -13.79
C TRP A 66 12.94 -0.26 -14.67
N LYS A 67 12.12 -0.03 -15.69
CA LYS A 67 12.27 1.12 -16.58
C LYS A 67 11.85 2.43 -15.91
N GLU A 68 10.82 2.36 -15.07
CA GLU A 68 10.18 3.52 -14.42
C GLU A 68 9.93 3.21 -12.93
N PRO A 69 9.88 4.22 -12.05
CA PRO A 69 9.50 4.03 -10.65
C PRO A 69 8.03 3.58 -10.55
N ARG A 70 7.78 2.60 -9.67
CA ARG A 70 6.43 2.00 -9.49
C ARG A 70 5.86 2.36 -8.12
N PRO A 71 4.52 2.31 -7.93
CA PRO A 71 3.90 2.63 -6.65
C PRO A 71 4.32 1.64 -5.57
N TYR A 72 4.47 2.14 -4.35
CA TYR A 72 4.92 1.37 -3.20
C TYR A 72 4.13 1.77 -1.97
N PHE A 73 3.58 0.76 -1.30
CA PHE A 73 2.93 0.89 -0.01
C PHE A 73 3.63 -0.01 1.00
N ASP A 74 4.03 0.61 2.10
CA ASP A 74 4.70 -0.06 3.20
C ASP A 74 4.40 0.65 4.50
N ARG A 75 3.64 -0.02 5.37
CA ARG A 75 3.12 0.62 6.56
C ARG A 75 3.05 -0.31 7.76
N LYS A 76 3.53 0.20 8.90
CA LYS A 76 3.25 -0.37 10.22
C LYS A 76 1.81 -0.07 10.63
N THR A 77 1.04 -1.09 11.00
CA THR A 77 -0.23 -0.95 11.68
C THR A 77 0.03 -0.39 13.07
N GLN A 78 -0.57 0.75 13.41
CA GLN A 78 -0.61 1.20 14.79
C GLN A 78 -1.68 0.39 15.54
N ARG A 79 -1.39 0.03 16.79
CA ARG A 79 -2.37 -0.61 17.70
C ARG A 79 -3.53 0.33 17.99
#